data_AF-A0A2V2SWP6-F1
#
_entry.id   AF-A0A2V2SWP6-F1
#
_cell.length_a   1.000
_cell.length_b   1.000
_cell.length_c   1.000
_cell.angle_alpha   90.00
_cell.angle_beta   90.00
_cell.angle_gamma   90.00
#
_symmetry.space_group_name_H-M   'P 1'
#
loop_
_entity.id
_entity.type
_entity.pdbx_description
1 polymer ?
#
loop_
_entity_poly.entity_id
_entity_poly.type
_entity_poly.pdbx_seq_one_letter_code
_entity_poly.pdbx_strand_id
1 'polypeptide(L)'
;MIHIRPATEADVATLFAIRTSVRQNHLSHGQLAELGITPASVAEAIRLGPCCWLAEADGVAAGFAMVDGTAGEVFALFVRPEYEGRGVGRLLLATAETSLFREHARIWLVTDGSDGIRANAFYQRQGWRKVASLDARDVRYEKQAGAVDRLLQDVRLVSETNFRLLCRVRELALAVAPDVHDEVKYGGVLFSRARPFGGVFAYAGHVSLELSQGASLDDPHGVLEGSGKQRRHIKLRTPDDVEARQVAHYLRSAAALAG
;
A
#
# COMPACT_ATOMS: atom_id res chain seq x y z
N MET A 1 17.23 -13.21 -5.71
CA MET A 1 16.49 -11.99 -5.29
C MET A 1 15.08 -12.10 -5.87
N ILE A 2 14.03 -11.70 -5.13
CA ILE A 2 12.65 -11.76 -5.63
C ILE A 2 12.29 -10.38 -6.21
N HIS A 3 11.82 -10.37 -7.45
CA HIS A 3 11.34 -9.17 -8.14
C HIS A 3 9.83 -9.29 -8.39
N ILE A 4 9.07 -8.24 -8.09
CA ILE A 4 7.64 -8.17 -8.38
C ILE A 4 7.44 -7.19 -9.54
N ARG A 5 6.71 -7.60 -10.57
CA ARG A 5 6.32 -6.74 -11.69
C ARG A 5 4.84 -6.89 -12.03
N PRO A 6 4.18 -5.89 -12.63
CA PRO A 6 2.87 -6.07 -13.23
C PRO A 6 2.88 -7.21 -14.25
N ALA A 7 1.82 -8.02 -14.24
CA ALA A 7 1.60 -9.03 -15.27
C ALA A 7 1.07 -8.37 -16.55
N THR A 8 1.41 -8.97 -17.68
CA THR A 8 0.93 -8.60 -19.01
C THR A 8 0.11 -9.73 -19.61
N GLU A 9 -0.56 -9.49 -20.73
CA GLU A 9 -1.30 -10.55 -21.44
C GLU A 9 -0.41 -11.73 -21.85
N ALA A 10 0.88 -11.47 -22.12
CA ALA A 10 1.85 -12.52 -22.44
C ALA A 10 2.10 -13.48 -21.26
N ASP A 11 1.81 -13.05 -20.03
CA ASP A 11 2.00 -13.86 -18.83
C ASP A 11 0.83 -14.82 -18.56
N VAL A 12 -0.31 -14.69 -19.27
CA VAL A 12 -1.55 -15.45 -18.95
C VAL A 12 -1.31 -16.96 -18.91
N ALA A 13 -0.59 -17.52 -19.89
CA ALA A 13 -0.24 -18.95 -19.88
C ALA A 13 0.59 -19.33 -18.63
N THR A 14 1.52 -18.48 -18.23
CA THR A 14 2.33 -18.65 -17.01
C THR A 14 1.48 -18.57 -15.75
N LEU A 15 0.51 -17.65 -15.67
CA LEU A 15 -0.41 -17.52 -14.53
C LEU A 15 -1.21 -18.82 -14.34
N PHE A 16 -1.75 -19.38 -15.42
CA PHE A 16 -2.48 -20.66 -15.37
C PHE A 16 -1.56 -21.83 -15.00
N ALA A 17 -0.33 -21.86 -15.52
CA ALA A 17 0.67 -22.86 -15.14
C ALA A 17 1.04 -22.77 -13.64
N ILE A 18 1.06 -21.58 -13.05
CA ILE A 18 1.24 -21.42 -11.59
C ILE A 18 -0.01 -21.87 -10.84
N ARG A 19 -1.20 -21.36 -11.24
CA ARG A 19 -2.49 -21.61 -10.58
C ARG A 19 -2.80 -23.10 -10.46
N THR A 20 -2.43 -23.87 -11.47
CA THR A 20 -2.66 -25.32 -11.53
C THR A 20 -1.51 -26.14 -10.94
N SER A 21 -0.37 -25.55 -10.62
CA SER A 21 0.76 -26.27 -10.00
C SER A 21 0.65 -26.43 -8.48
N VAL A 22 -0.23 -25.68 -7.83
CA VAL A 22 -0.32 -25.64 -6.36
C VAL A 22 -0.91 -26.93 -5.77
N ARG A 23 -0.46 -27.27 -4.55
CA ARG A 23 -0.90 -28.49 -3.83
C ARG A 23 -2.23 -28.30 -3.08
N GLN A 24 -2.40 -27.15 -2.42
CA GLN A 24 -3.62 -26.81 -1.69
C GLN A 24 -4.48 -25.87 -2.54
N ASN A 25 -5.80 -26.04 -2.49
CA ASN A 25 -6.76 -25.33 -3.34
C ASN A 25 -6.49 -25.51 -4.86
N HIS A 26 -6.04 -26.70 -5.26
CA HIS A 26 -5.83 -27.04 -6.65
C HIS A 26 -7.17 -27.05 -7.40
N LEU A 27 -7.20 -26.41 -8.57
CA LEU A 27 -8.28 -26.53 -9.54
C LEU A 27 -7.67 -26.78 -10.91
N SER A 28 -8.28 -27.68 -11.67
CA SER A 28 -7.93 -27.91 -13.08
C SER A 28 -8.35 -26.75 -13.96
N HIS A 29 -7.82 -26.69 -15.20
CA HIS A 29 -8.23 -25.70 -16.18
C HIS A 29 -9.75 -25.72 -16.47
N GLY A 30 -10.36 -26.92 -16.52
CA GLY A 30 -11.81 -27.06 -16.72
C GLY A 30 -12.61 -26.46 -15.58
N GLN A 31 -12.23 -26.77 -14.34
CA GLN A 31 -12.89 -26.21 -13.14
C GLN A 31 -12.73 -24.69 -13.04
N LEU A 32 -11.57 -24.14 -13.46
CA LEU A 32 -11.40 -22.69 -13.53
C LEU A 32 -12.34 -22.07 -14.57
N ALA A 33 -12.50 -22.71 -15.73
CA ALA A 33 -13.39 -22.23 -16.77
C ALA A 33 -14.86 -22.27 -16.35
N GLU A 34 -15.29 -23.28 -15.58
CA GLU A 34 -16.64 -23.34 -14.97
C GLU A 34 -16.91 -22.16 -14.02
N LEU A 35 -15.87 -21.60 -13.40
CA LEU A 35 -15.93 -20.40 -12.59
C LEU A 35 -15.78 -19.10 -13.41
N GLY A 36 -15.74 -19.18 -14.74
CA GLY A 36 -15.51 -18.03 -15.63
C GLY A 36 -14.06 -17.55 -15.68
N ILE A 37 -13.13 -18.26 -15.05
CA ILE A 37 -11.69 -17.92 -15.03
C ILE A 37 -11.03 -18.59 -16.24
N THR A 38 -10.99 -17.86 -17.35
CA THR A 38 -10.44 -18.33 -18.63
C THR A 38 -9.24 -17.49 -19.03
N PRO A 39 -8.37 -17.97 -19.94
CA PRO A 39 -7.29 -17.14 -20.48
C PRO A 39 -7.79 -15.81 -21.04
N ALA A 40 -8.96 -15.80 -21.70
CA ALA A 40 -9.56 -14.60 -22.27
C ALA A 40 -10.02 -13.62 -21.19
N SER A 41 -10.74 -14.07 -20.17
CA SER A 41 -11.22 -13.18 -19.09
C SER A 41 -10.08 -12.63 -18.24
N VAL A 42 -9.02 -13.40 -18.00
CA VAL A 42 -7.82 -12.91 -17.30
C VAL A 42 -7.06 -11.89 -18.17
N ALA A 43 -6.90 -12.14 -19.47
CA ALA A 43 -6.26 -11.19 -20.39
C ALA A 43 -7.03 -9.87 -20.48
N GLU A 44 -8.37 -9.93 -20.55
CA GLU A 44 -9.24 -8.77 -20.53
C GLU A 44 -9.09 -7.96 -19.25
N ALA A 45 -9.13 -8.61 -18.08
CA ALA A 45 -8.93 -7.94 -16.80
C ALA A 45 -7.58 -7.22 -16.71
N ILE A 46 -6.49 -7.84 -17.18
CA ILE A 46 -5.16 -7.22 -17.24
C ILE A 46 -5.14 -6.01 -18.18
N ARG A 47 -5.87 -6.07 -19.30
CA ARG A 47 -5.95 -4.98 -20.29
C ARG A 47 -6.70 -3.76 -19.74
N LEU A 48 -7.74 -3.99 -18.94
CA LEU A 48 -8.58 -2.92 -18.38
C LEU A 48 -7.86 -2.11 -17.30
N GLY A 49 -6.90 -2.71 -16.60
CA GLY A 49 -6.07 -1.97 -15.66
C GLY A 49 -5.16 -2.85 -14.81
N PRO A 50 -4.31 -2.22 -13.98
CA PRO A 50 -3.39 -2.93 -13.09
C PRO A 50 -4.16 -3.74 -12.03
N CYS A 51 -4.30 -5.04 -12.25
CA CYS A 51 -4.99 -5.96 -11.34
C CYS A 51 -4.17 -7.21 -10.99
N CYS A 52 -3.02 -7.44 -11.63
CA CYS A 52 -2.26 -8.67 -11.47
C CYS A 52 -0.75 -8.40 -11.45
N TRP A 53 -0.03 -9.09 -10.56
CA TRP A 53 1.43 -8.99 -10.41
C TRP A 53 2.06 -10.37 -10.38
N LEU A 54 3.19 -10.49 -11.07
CA LEU A 54 4.01 -11.68 -11.12
C LEU A 54 5.25 -11.50 -10.23
N ALA A 55 5.55 -12.53 -9.44
CA ALA A 55 6.81 -12.63 -8.71
C ALA A 55 7.79 -13.50 -9.49
N GLU A 56 8.96 -12.95 -9.77
CA GLU A 56 10.08 -13.65 -10.39
C GLU A 56 11.16 -13.90 -9.32
N ALA A 57 11.59 -15.15 -9.22
CA ALA A 57 12.69 -15.57 -8.37
C ALA A 57 13.62 -16.46 -9.19
N ASP A 58 14.91 -16.15 -9.16
CA ASP A 58 15.96 -16.93 -9.86
C ASP A 58 15.67 -17.08 -11.37
N GLY A 59 15.12 -16.02 -11.98
CA GLY A 59 14.75 -15.98 -13.41
C GLY A 59 13.46 -16.73 -13.76
N VAL A 60 12.73 -17.25 -12.76
CA VAL A 60 11.52 -18.05 -12.95
C VAL A 60 10.31 -17.36 -12.33
N ALA A 61 9.17 -17.43 -13.02
CA ALA A 61 7.88 -17.02 -12.51
C ALA A 61 7.45 -17.92 -11.33
N ALA A 62 7.67 -17.43 -10.11
CA ALA A 62 7.54 -18.16 -8.86
C ALA A 62 6.14 -18.08 -8.25
N GLY A 63 5.37 -17.03 -8.56
CA GLY A 63 4.02 -16.84 -8.03
C GLY A 63 3.33 -15.64 -8.65
N PHE A 64 2.04 -15.47 -8.36
CA PHE A 64 1.30 -14.28 -8.75
C PHE A 64 0.24 -13.91 -7.70
N ALA A 65 -0.19 -12.66 -7.73
CA ALA A 65 -1.39 -12.20 -7.06
C ALA A 65 -2.25 -11.40 -8.04
N MET A 66 -3.57 -11.56 -7.92
CA MET A 66 -4.57 -10.83 -8.70
C MET A 66 -5.64 -10.29 -7.75
N VAL A 67 -6.15 -9.11 -8.04
CA VAL A 67 -7.14 -8.41 -7.23
C VAL A 67 -8.35 -8.01 -8.05
N ASP A 68 -9.51 -7.97 -7.41
CA ASP A 68 -10.66 -7.20 -7.92
C ASP A 68 -10.63 -5.81 -7.28
N GLY A 69 -10.19 -4.83 -8.09
CA GLY A 69 -10.10 -3.44 -7.67
C GLY A 69 -11.45 -2.78 -7.41
N THR A 70 -12.54 -3.27 -7.99
CA THR A 70 -13.89 -2.73 -7.73
C THR A 70 -14.44 -3.26 -6.41
N ALA A 71 -14.27 -4.55 -6.16
CA ALA A 71 -14.80 -5.19 -4.96
C ALA A 71 -13.92 -5.03 -3.72
N GLY A 72 -12.65 -4.62 -3.86
CA GLY A 72 -11.69 -4.57 -2.76
C GLY A 72 -11.19 -5.96 -2.35
N GLU A 73 -11.12 -6.89 -3.31
CA GLU A 73 -10.82 -8.31 -3.06
C GLU A 73 -9.40 -8.69 -3.49
N VAL A 74 -8.68 -9.43 -2.65
CA VAL A 74 -7.54 -10.25 -3.11
C VAL A 74 -8.10 -11.52 -3.75
N PHE A 75 -8.39 -11.43 -5.04
CA PHE A 75 -9.08 -12.48 -5.82
C PHE A 75 -8.25 -13.76 -5.96
N ALA A 76 -6.93 -13.64 -6.13
CA ALA A 76 -6.04 -14.78 -6.25
C ALA A 76 -4.66 -14.49 -5.67
N LEU A 77 -4.06 -15.48 -5.00
CA LEU A 77 -2.67 -15.46 -4.60
C LEU A 77 -2.11 -16.88 -4.61
N PHE A 78 -1.16 -17.15 -5.49
CA PHE A 78 -0.60 -18.49 -5.68
C PHE A 78 0.92 -18.43 -5.82
N VAL A 79 1.60 -19.40 -5.21
CA VAL A 79 3.06 -19.56 -5.25
C VAL A 79 3.35 -21.00 -5.67
N ARG A 80 4.29 -21.18 -6.59
CA ARG A 80 4.77 -22.49 -6.98
C ARG A 80 5.34 -23.24 -5.78
N PRO A 81 5.11 -24.55 -5.65
CA PRO A 81 5.52 -25.30 -4.46
C PRO A 81 7.02 -25.21 -4.14
N GLU A 82 7.88 -25.09 -5.15
CA GLU A 82 9.34 -25.02 -5.00
C GLU A 82 9.82 -23.69 -4.40
N TYR A 83 8.96 -22.66 -4.45
CA TYR A 83 9.23 -21.29 -3.99
C TYR A 83 8.46 -20.92 -2.71
N GLU A 84 7.72 -21.87 -2.14
CA GLU A 84 7.10 -21.72 -0.83
C GLU A 84 8.15 -21.48 0.27
N GLY A 85 7.78 -20.75 1.33
CA GLY A 85 8.69 -20.47 2.45
C GLY A 85 9.80 -19.45 2.17
N ARG A 86 9.93 -18.95 0.94
CA ARG A 86 10.97 -17.98 0.53
C ARG A 86 10.53 -16.51 0.61
N GLY A 87 9.32 -16.24 1.12
CA GLY A 87 8.76 -14.89 1.23
C GLY A 87 8.03 -14.36 -0.02
N VAL A 88 7.93 -15.15 -1.09
CA VAL A 88 7.21 -14.77 -2.34
C VAL A 88 5.77 -14.36 -2.06
N GLY A 89 4.99 -15.21 -1.37
CA GLY A 89 3.59 -14.92 -1.06
C GLY A 89 3.41 -13.66 -0.20
N ARG A 90 4.35 -13.38 0.71
CA ARG A 90 4.33 -12.17 1.54
C ARG A 90 4.48 -10.90 0.69
N LEU A 91 5.42 -10.91 -0.26
CA LEU A 91 5.66 -9.75 -1.14
C LEU A 91 4.49 -9.53 -2.11
N LEU A 92 3.93 -10.61 -2.66
CA LEU A 92 2.73 -10.56 -3.51
C LEU A 92 1.53 -10.01 -2.75
N LEU A 93 1.27 -10.50 -1.52
CA LEU A 93 0.18 -10.01 -0.70
C LEU A 93 0.36 -8.52 -0.37
N ALA A 94 1.56 -8.09 0.02
CA ALA A 94 1.84 -6.67 0.28
C ALA A 94 1.59 -5.79 -0.96
N THR A 95 1.89 -6.30 -2.16
CA THR A 95 1.63 -5.61 -3.43
C THR A 95 0.13 -5.48 -3.68
N ALA A 96 -0.63 -6.57 -3.51
CA ALA A 96 -2.09 -6.58 -3.63
C ALA A 96 -2.76 -5.63 -2.61
N GLU A 97 -2.35 -5.70 -1.35
CA GLU A 97 -2.80 -4.79 -0.28
C GLU A 97 -2.54 -3.33 -0.64
N THR A 98 -1.32 -3.01 -1.08
CA THR A 98 -0.94 -1.65 -1.49
C THR A 98 -1.82 -1.14 -2.63
N SER A 99 -2.18 -2.01 -3.58
CA SER A 99 -3.06 -1.63 -4.68
C SER A 99 -4.48 -1.36 -4.19
N LEU A 100 -5.05 -2.27 -3.41
CA LEU A 100 -6.45 -2.18 -2.97
C LEU A 100 -6.67 -1.06 -1.96
N PHE A 101 -5.74 -0.83 -1.03
CA PHE A 101 -5.81 0.27 -0.07
C PHE A 101 -5.63 1.67 -0.68
N ARG A 102 -5.46 1.80 -2.00
CA ARG A 102 -5.56 3.12 -2.67
C ARG A 102 -7.00 3.61 -2.80
N GLU A 103 -7.95 2.68 -2.81
CA GLU A 103 -9.36 2.95 -3.13
C GLU A 103 -10.31 2.42 -2.05
N HIS A 104 -9.85 1.47 -1.23
CA HIS A 104 -10.68 0.81 -0.23
C HIS A 104 -10.15 1.03 1.19
N ALA A 105 -10.99 1.45 2.12
CA ALA A 105 -10.63 1.50 3.55
C ALA A 105 -10.58 0.09 4.20
N ARG A 106 -11.23 -0.89 3.54
CA ARG A 106 -11.31 -2.28 3.97
C ARG A 106 -11.25 -3.19 2.76
N ILE A 107 -10.42 -4.20 2.85
CA ILE A 107 -10.23 -5.21 1.80
C ILE A 107 -10.56 -6.59 2.36
N TRP A 108 -10.84 -7.53 1.47
CA TRP A 108 -11.26 -8.87 1.86
C TRP A 108 -10.67 -9.95 0.94
N LEU A 109 -10.76 -11.19 1.39
CA LEU A 109 -10.49 -12.38 0.58
C LEU A 109 -11.28 -13.57 1.12
N VAL A 110 -11.45 -14.58 0.26
CA VAL A 110 -12.01 -15.87 0.63
C VAL A 110 -10.97 -16.96 0.42
N THR A 111 -10.92 -17.91 1.35
CA THR A 111 -10.02 -19.07 1.25
C THR A 111 -10.67 -20.27 1.92
N ASP A 112 -10.15 -21.45 1.59
CA ASP A 112 -10.45 -22.68 2.30
C ASP A 112 -10.04 -22.54 3.78
N GLY A 113 -11.03 -22.68 4.65
CA GLY A 113 -10.94 -22.53 6.10
C GLY A 113 -10.76 -23.85 6.85
N SER A 114 -10.60 -24.96 6.14
CA SER A 114 -10.43 -26.29 6.73
C SER A 114 -9.14 -26.40 7.54
N ASP A 115 -9.16 -27.28 8.55
CA ASP A 115 -7.97 -27.57 9.35
C ASP A 115 -6.81 -28.08 8.48
N GLY A 116 -5.59 -27.62 8.76
CA GLY A 116 -4.40 -27.96 7.98
C GLY A 116 -4.19 -27.13 6.71
N ILE A 117 -5.13 -26.25 6.33
CA ILE A 117 -4.91 -25.29 5.24
C ILE A 117 -3.99 -24.17 5.69
N ARG A 118 -2.80 -24.11 5.07
CA ARG A 118 -1.72 -23.21 5.48
C ARG A 118 -2.04 -21.72 5.25
N ALA A 119 -2.94 -21.44 4.32
CA ALA A 119 -3.34 -20.07 3.97
C ALA A 119 -3.94 -19.33 5.17
N ASN A 120 -4.67 -20.02 6.06
CA ASN A 120 -5.25 -19.43 7.26
C ASN A 120 -4.18 -18.81 8.18
N ALA A 121 -3.17 -19.60 8.54
CA ALA A 121 -2.05 -19.12 9.37
C ALA A 121 -1.17 -18.09 8.64
N PHE A 122 -1.11 -18.14 7.30
CA PHE A 122 -0.43 -17.13 6.50
C PHE A 122 -1.14 -15.77 6.59
N TYR A 123 -2.44 -15.70 6.30
CA TYR A 123 -3.20 -14.44 6.34
C TYR A 123 -3.27 -13.84 7.75
N GLN A 124 -3.48 -14.66 8.78
CA GLN A 124 -3.52 -14.20 10.16
C GLN A 124 -2.20 -13.53 10.60
N ARG A 125 -1.04 -14.12 10.25
CA ARG A 125 0.27 -13.52 10.53
C ARG A 125 0.52 -12.20 9.81
N GLN A 126 -0.20 -11.96 8.70
CA GLN A 126 -0.14 -10.73 7.92
C GLN A 126 -1.17 -9.69 8.36
N GLY A 127 -1.85 -9.91 9.49
CA GLY A 127 -2.80 -8.97 10.09
C GLY A 127 -4.23 -9.07 9.54
N TRP A 128 -4.55 -10.11 8.76
CA TRP A 128 -5.91 -10.37 8.33
C TRP A 128 -6.72 -11.07 9.42
N ARG A 129 -7.99 -10.70 9.57
CA ARG A 129 -8.88 -11.29 10.57
C ARG A 129 -9.96 -12.12 9.88
N LYS A 130 -10.14 -13.37 10.32
CA LYS A 130 -11.31 -14.19 9.92
C LYS A 130 -12.57 -13.55 10.49
N VAL A 131 -13.54 -13.23 9.64
CA VAL A 131 -14.78 -12.53 10.02
C VAL A 131 -16.03 -13.37 9.81
N ALA A 132 -16.00 -14.38 8.94
CA ALA A 132 -17.13 -15.26 8.68
C ALA A 132 -16.69 -16.64 8.18
N SER A 133 -17.51 -17.66 8.40
CA SER A 133 -17.55 -18.86 7.57
C SER A 133 -18.65 -18.66 6.54
N LEU A 134 -18.35 -18.85 5.26
CA LEU A 134 -19.31 -18.69 4.17
C LEU A 134 -20.08 -19.98 3.91
N ASP A 135 -19.39 -21.11 4.03
CA ASP A 135 -19.98 -22.45 4.00
C ASP A 135 -19.13 -23.43 4.84
N ALA A 136 -19.28 -24.74 4.61
CA ALA A 136 -18.55 -25.78 5.33
C ALA A 136 -17.04 -25.76 5.10
N ARG A 137 -16.60 -25.18 3.97
CA ARG A 137 -15.21 -25.12 3.53
C ARG A 137 -14.65 -23.71 3.60
N ASP A 138 -15.37 -22.72 3.06
CA ASP A 138 -14.80 -21.41 2.79
C ASP A 138 -15.03 -20.41 3.93
N VAL A 139 -14.02 -19.56 4.15
CA VAL A 139 -14.02 -18.53 5.18
C VAL A 139 -13.62 -17.19 4.59
N ARG A 140 -14.19 -16.12 5.15
CA ARG A 140 -13.88 -14.74 4.77
C ARG A 140 -12.89 -14.14 5.74
N TYR A 141 -11.85 -13.52 5.18
CA TYR A 141 -10.91 -12.66 5.91
C TYR A 141 -11.09 -11.21 5.48
N GLU A 142 -10.90 -10.29 6.43
CA GLU A 142 -10.89 -8.85 6.19
C GLU A 142 -9.67 -8.20 6.82
N LYS A 143 -9.19 -7.12 6.19
CA LYS A 143 -8.15 -6.24 6.71
C LYS A 143 -8.54 -4.79 6.50
N GLN A 144 -8.31 -3.96 7.51
CA GLN A 144 -8.55 -2.53 7.44
C GLN A 144 -7.26 -1.78 7.10
N ALA A 145 -7.38 -0.70 6.35
CA ALA A 145 -6.30 0.21 6.07
C ALA A 145 -5.75 0.82 7.37
N GLY A 146 -4.44 1.11 7.38
CA GLY A 146 -3.80 1.82 8.48
C GLY A 146 -4.47 3.17 8.73
N ALA A 147 -4.30 3.72 9.93
CA ALA A 147 -4.91 5.02 10.27
C ALA A 147 -4.50 6.12 9.27
N VAL A 148 -3.22 6.14 8.86
CA VAL A 148 -2.69 7.10 7.90
C VAL A 148 -3.32 6.92 6.52
N ASP A 149 -3.41 5.68 6.02
CA ASP A 149 -4.01 5.42 4.70
C ASP A 149 -5.50 5.79 4.66
N ARG A 150 -6.23 5.55 5.75
CA ARG A 150 -7.63 6.01 5.87
C ARG A 150 -7.74 7.53 5.85
N LEU A 151 -6.89 8.23 6.61
CA LEU A 151 -6.84 9.69 6.58
C LEU A 151 -6.55 10.21 5.16
N LEU A 152 -5.62 9.59 4.44
CA LEU A 152 -5.30 9.96 3.06
C LEU A 152 -6.52 9.77 2.13
N GLN A 153 -7.25 8.67 2.26
CA GLN A 153 -8.49 8.43 1.51
C GLN A 153 -9.56 9.47 1.83
N ASP A 154 -9.78 9.76 3.12
CA ASP A 154 -10.75 10.78 3.55
C ASP A 154 -10.41 12.16 2.95
N VAL A 155 -9.11 12.53 2.96
CA VAL A 155 -8.63 13.77 2.34
C VAL A 155 -8.86 13.74 0.82
N ARG A 156 -8.62 12.62 0.15
CA ARG A 156 -8.83 12.46 -1.31
C ARG A 156 -10.27 12.68 -1.72
N LEU A 157 -11.23 12.16 -0.93
CA LEU A 157 -12.66 12.34 -1.18
C LEU A 157 -13.10 13.81 -1.11
N VAL A 158 -12.38 14.63 -0.33
CA VAL A 158 -12.67 16.07 -0.18
C VAL A 158 -11.88 16.91 -1.19
N SER A 159 -10.61 16.58 -1.43
CA SER A 159 -9.72 17.34 -2.31
C SER A 159 -8.56 16.48 -2.83
N GLU A 160 -8.61 16.16 -4.12
CA GLU A 160 -7.53 15.47 -4.83
C GLU A 160 -6.20 16.27 -4.77
N THR A 161 -6.25 17.61 -4.79
CA THR A 161 -5.06 18.46 -4.63
C THR A 161 -4.41 18.31 -3.26
N ASN A 162 -5.20 18.37 -2.18
CA ASN A 162 -4.66 18.19 -0.82
C ASN A 162 -4.13 16.78 -0.61
N PHE A 163 -4.80 15.77 -1.16
CA PHE A 163 -4.31 14.39 -1.12
C PHE A 163 -2.94 14.25 -1.78
N ARG A 164 -2.76 14.81 -3.00
CA ARG A 164 -1.47 14.79 -3.70
C ARG A 164 -0.37 15.49 -2.89
N LEU A 165 -0.68 16.65 -2.31
CA LEU A 165 0.25 17.38 -1.46
C LEU A 165 0.64 16.58 -0.21
N LEU A 166 -0.33 16.01 0.50
CA LEU A 166 -0.09 15.23 1.72
C LEU A 166 0.76 14.00 1.41
N CYS A 167 0.41 13.25 0.36
CA CYS A 167 1.19 12.10 -0.10
C CYS A 167 2.62 12.48 -0.44
N ARG A 168 2.83 13.59 -1.16
CA ARG A 168 4.16 14.04 -1.55
C ARG A 168 5.01 14.47 -0.36
N VAL A 169 4.44 15.23 0.58
CA VAL A 169 5.14 15.64 1.81
C VAL A 169 5.48 14.43 2.68
N ARG A 170 4.54 13.50 2.82
CA ARG A 170 4.74 12.23 3.56
C ARG A 170 5.88 11.41 2.95
N GLU A 171 5.87 11.22 1.64
CA GLU A 171 6.94 10.50 0.92
C GLU A 171 8.30 11.14 1.19
N LEU A 172 8.41 12.47 1.05
CA LEU A 172 9.64 13.20 1.33
C LEU A 172 10.10 13.04 2.78
N ALA A 173 9.16 13.09 3.74
CA ALA A 173 9.47 12.97 5.16
C ALA A 173 10.01 11.58 5.52
N LEU A 174 9.35 10.51 5.03
CA LEU A 174 9.78 9.13 5.24
C LEU A 174 11.12 8.82 4.55
N ALA A 175 11.44 9.52 3.45
CA ALA A 175 12.70 9.37 2.75
C ALA A 175 13.88 10.09 3.41
N VAL A 176 13.65 10.91 4.46
CA VAL A 176 14.72 11.67 5.11
C VAL A 176 15.71 10.76 5.84
N ALA A 177 15.22 9.76 6.58
CA ALA A 177 16.06 8.81 7.30
C ALA A 177 15.31 7.48 7.55
N PRO A 178 16.01 6.33 7.66
CA PRO A 178 15.38 5.01 7.81
C PRO A 178 14.57 4.80 9.09
N ASP A 179 14.82 5.60 10.12
CA ASP A 179 14.16 5.53 11.43
C ASP A 179 12.96 6.49 11.55
N VAL A 180 12.64 7.24 10.49
CA VAL A 180 11.44 8.08 10.44
C VAL A 180 10.20 7.19 10.33
N HIS A 181 9.21 7.48 11.16
CA HIS A 181 7.88 6.88 11.09
C HIS A 181 6.80 7.95 11.16
N ASP A 182 5.60 7.58 10.76
CA ASP A 182 4.43 8.43 10.81
C ASP A 182 3.29 7.84 11.64
N GLU A 183 2.45 8.72 12.17
CA GLU A 183 1.22 8.37 12.87
C GLU A 183 0.13 9.41 12.60
N VAL A 184 -1.14 9.02 12.69
CA VAL A 184 -2.23 9.99 12.66
C VAL A 184 -2.34 10.66 14.02
N LYS A 185 -2.24 11.99 14.04
CA LYS A 185 -2.42 12.80 15.24
C LYS A 185 -2.99 14.16 14.89
N TYR A 186 -3.88 14.66 15.74
CA TYR A 186 -4.49 15.99 15.59
C TYR A 186 -5.16 16.23 14.23
N GLY A 187 -5.69 15.18 13.59
CA GLY A 187 -6.33 15.28 12.27
C GLY A 187 -5.35 15.39 11.09
N GLY A 188 -4.05 15.20 11.31
CA GLY A 188 -3.04 15.13 10.25
C GLY A 188 -2.08 13.94 10.44
N VAL A 189 -1.01 13.95 9.66
CA VAL A 189 0.06 12.94 9.73
C VAL A 189 1.25 13.57 10.44
N LEU A 190 1.62 13.04 11.60
CA LEU A 190 2.79 13.46 12.37
C LEU A 190 4.00 12.61 12.00
N PHE A 191 5.16 13.24 11.83
CA PHE A 191 6.44 12.58 11.54
C PHE A 191 7.37 12.63 12.76
N SER A 192 7.94 11.47 13.07
CA SER A 192 8.77 11.29 14.26
C SER A 192 10.03 10.47 13.97
N ARG A 193 11.10 10.78 14.69
CA ARG A 193 12.28 9.92 14.89
C ARG A 193 12.34 9.53 16.37
N ALA A 194 13.41 9.88 17.09
CA ALA A 194 13.44 9.79 18.56
C ALA A 194 12.40 10.73 19.20
N ARG A 195 12.09 11.86 18.54
CA ARG A 195 11.04 12.81 18.91
C ARG A 195 10.29 13.32 17.67
N PRO A 196 9.07 13.86 17.82
CA PRO A 196 8.33 14.46 16.71
C PRO A 196 9.04 15.70 16.14
N PHE A 197 9.24 15.75 14.83
CA PHE A 197 9.94 16.86 14.17
C PHE A 197 9.05 17.69 13.25
N GLY A 198 7.92 17.15 12.82
CA GLY A 198 6.95 17.89 12.03
C GLY A 198 5.68 17.09 11.77
N GLY A 199 4.77 17.67 11.01
CA GLY A 199 3.57 16.98 10.56
C GLY A 199 2.91 17.72 9.41
N VAL A 200 2.03 17.04 8.70
CA VAL A 200 1.32 17.57 7.55
C VAL A 200 -0.19 17.49 7.78
N PHE A 201 -0.87 18.63 7.59
CA PHE A 201 -2.27 18.81 7.98
C PHE A 201 -3.04 19.43 6.80
N ALA A 202 -4.16 18.80 6.43
CA ALA A 202 -5.01 19.31 5.36
C ALA A 202 -6.05 20.29 5.93
N TYR A 203 -6.20 21.43 5.25
CA TYR A 203 -7.19 22.46 5.53
C TYR A 203 -7.97 22.80 4.26
N ALA A 204 -9.02 23.61 4.41
CA ALA A 204 -9.70 24.18 3.26
C ALA A 204 -8.71 25.00 2.40
N GLY A 205 -8.51 24.57 1.15
CA GLY A 205 -7.69 25.27 0.14
C GLY A 205 -6.18 25.25 0.35
N HIS A 206 -5.64 24.50 1.31
CA HIS A 206 -4.19 24.26 1.45
C HIS A 206 -3.86 23.07 2.35
N VAL A 207 -2.59 22.65 2.28
CA VAL A 207 -1.94 21.77 3.24
C VAL A 207 -0.87 22.58 3.99
N SER A 208 -0.78 22.40 5.31
CA SER A 208 0.29 22.99 6.12
C SER A 208 1.30 21.92 6.50
N LEU A 209 2.57 22.14 6.16
CA LEU A 209 3.69 21.42 6.77
C LEU A 209 4.13 22.17 8.03
N GLU A 210 3.84 21.61 9.19
CA GLU A 210 4.24 22.14 10.49
C GLU A 210 5.60 21.55 10.91
N LEU A 211 6.51 22.38 11.41
CA LEU A 211 7.84 21.99 11.87
C LEU A 211 7.97 22.28 13.37
N SER A 212 8.18 21.23 14.19
CA SER A 212 8.16 21.31 15.66
C SER A 212 9.13 22.34 16.22
N GLN A 213 10.36 22.37 15.69
CA GLN A 213 11.42 23.32 16.05
C GLN A 213 11.74 24.28 14.90
N GLY A 214 10.73 24.64 14.11
CA GLY A 214 10.90 25.46 12.91
C GLY A 214 11.56 26.83 13.14
N ALA A 215 11.40 27.43 14.33
CA ALA A 215 12.02 28.71 14.68
C ALA A 215 13.55 28.63 14.88
N SER A 216 14.09 27.42 15.02
CA SER A 216 15.53 27.15 15.15
C SER A 216 16.16 26.71 13.83
N LEU A 217 15.38 26.65 12.75
CA LEU A 217 15.87 26.33 11.40
C LEU A 217 16.35 27.59 10.70
N ASP A 218 17.45 27.46 9.97
CA ASP A 218 17.83 28.47 8.98
C ASP A 218 16.77 28.53 7.88
N ASP A 219 16.44 29.74 7.42
CA ASP A 219 15.45 29.97 6.36
C ASP A 219 16.08 30.61 5.12
N PRO A 220 17.03 29.92 4.43
CA PRO A 220 17.72 30.48 3.27
C PRO A 220 16.77 30.75 2.08
N HIS A 221 15.60 30.11 2.07
CA HIS A 221 14.59 30.29 1.01
C HIS A 221 13.46 31.24 1.41
N GLY A 222 13.42 31.75 2.65
CA GLY A 222 12.44 32.74 3.10
C GLY A 222 11.00 32.24 3.09
N VAL A 223 10.77 30.93 3.29
CA VAL A 223 9.44 30.31 3.16
C VAL A 223 8.82 29.89 4.49
N LEU A 224 9.53 30.02 5.62
CA LEU A 224 9.01 29.65 6.92
C LEU A 224 8.02 30.71 7.44
N GLU A 225 6.78 30.30 7.62
CA GLU A 225 5.70 31.14 8.16
C GLU A 225 5.50 30.90 9.67
N GLY A 226 4.99 31.92 10.36
CA GLY A 226 4.53 31.84 11.75
C GLY A 226 5.39 32.65 12.74
N SER A 227 4.75 33.10 13.82
CA SER A 227 5.36 33.94 14.87
C SER A 227 5.52 33.23 16.23
N GLY A 228 5.26 31.91 16.27
CA GLY A 228 5.34 31.13 17.50
C GLY A 228 6.77 31.04 18.06
N LYS A 229 6.93 30.76 19.36
CA LYS A 229 8.25 30.63 19.99
C LYS A 229 9.11 29.49 19.46
N GLN A 230 8.48 28.42 18.95
CA GLN A 230 9.17 27.21 18.51
C GLN A 230 8.76 26.78 17.10
N ARG A 231 7.46 26.76 16.80
CA ARG A 231 6.95 26.24 15.54
C ARG A 231 7.02 27.26 14.40
N ARG A 232 7.35 26.75 13.21
CA ARG A 232 7.13 27.40 11.90
C ARG A 232 6.39 26.43 11.01
N HIS A 233 5.79 26.94 9.95
CA HIS A 233 5.09 26.12 8.97
C HIS A 233 5.34 26.61 7.54
N ILE A 234 5.01 25.76 6.57
CA ILE A 234 5.01 26.09 5.15
C ILE A 234 3.62 25.75 4.61
N LYS A 235 2.91 26.73 4.05
CA LYS A 235 1.63 26.47 3.38
C LYS A 235 1.86 26.05 1.93
N LEU A 236 1.21 24.97 1.52
CA LEU A 236 1.25 24.40 0.18
C LEU A 236 -0.17 24.42 -0.39
N ARG A 237 -0.33 24.96 -1.60
CA ARG A 237 -1.62 25.08 -2.30
C ARG A 237 -1.66 24.28 -3.58
N THR A 238 -0.53 24.19 -4.26
CA THR A 238 -0.37 23.40 -5.49
C THR A 238 0.77 22.41 -5.33
N PRO A 239 0.78 21.27 -6.04
CA PRO A 239 1.89 20.33 -6.02
C PRO A 239 3.26 21.00 -6.24
N ASP A 240 3.35 21.97 -7.16
CA ASP A 240 4.57 22.72 -7.47
C ASP A 240 5.14 23.50 -6.27
N ASP A 241 4.31 23.85 -5.27
CA ASP A 241 4.78 24.49 -4.04
C ASP A 241 5.78 23.59 -3.29
N VAL A 242 5.70 22.26 -3.43
CA VAL A 242 6.60 21.33 -2.75
C VAL A 242 8.05 21.57 -3.17
N GLU A 243 8.30 21.64 -4.48
CA GLU A 243 9.61 21.95 -5.03
C GLU A 243 9.95 23.43 -4.86
N ALA A 244 9.03 24.34 -5.20
CA ALA A 244 9.28 25.78 -5.16
C ALA A 244 9.63 26.28 -3.75
N ARG A 245 9.01 25.71 -2.71
CA ARG A 245 9.26 26.06 -1.31
C ARG A 245 10.27 25.13 -0.63
N GLN A 246 10.99 24.33 -1.41
CA GLN A 246 12.12 23.52 -0.91
C GLN A 246 11.74 22.62 0.27
N VAL A 247 10.55 22.02 0.26
CA VAL A 247 10.02 21.22 1.39
C VAL A 247 11.01 20.14 1.85
N ALA A 248 11.68 19.46 0.91
CA ALA A 248 12.67 18.43 1.21
C ALA A 248 13.86 18.97 2.02
N HIS A 249 14.28 20.23 1.80
CA HIS A 249 15.35 20.86 2.58
C HIS A 249 14.92 21.00 4.06
N TYR A 250 13.74 21.58 4.30
CA TYR A 250 13.26 21.82 5.67
C TYR A 250 12.94 20.54 6.43
N LEU A 251 12.41 19.51 5.76
CA LEU A 251 12.19 18.19 6.38
C LEU A 251 13.51 17.56 6.85
N ARG A 252 14.58 17.63 6.03
CA ARG A 252 15.91 17.15 6.42
C ARG A 252 16.46 17.92 7.61
N SER A 253 16.40 19.25 7.57
CA SER A 253 16.89 20.11 8.67
C SER A 253 16.12 19.86 9.97
N ALA A 254 14.79 19.72 9.90
CA ALA A 254 13.97 19.42 11.08
C ALA A 254 14.24 18.02 11.65
N ALA A 255 14.40 17.00 10.80
CA ALA A 255 14.70 15.64 11.23
C ALA A 255 16.10 15.51 11.85
N ALA A 256 17.07 16.32 11.41
CA ALA A 256 18.42 16.37 11.99
C ALA A 256 18.38 16.87 13.44
N LEU A 257 17.48 17.80 13.76
CA LEU A 257 17.25 18.25 15.15
C LEU A 257 16.48 17.22 16.00
N ALA A 258 15.97 16.13 15.43
CA ALA A 258 15.15 15.14 16.11
C ALA A 258 15.77 13.73 16.15
N GLY A 259 16.99 13.59 15.65
CA GLY A 259 17.80 12.37 15.75
C GLY A 259 18.44 12.18 17.11
#